data_AF-A0A0T5XAR2-F1
#
_entry.id   AF-A0A0T5XAR2-F1
#
_cell.length_a   1.000
_cell.length_b   1.000
_cell.length_c   1.000
_cell.angle_alpha   90.00
_cell.angle_beta   90.00
_cell.angle_gamma   90.00
#
_symmetry.space_group_name_H-M   'P 1'
#
loop_
_entity.id
_entity.type
_entity.pdbx_description
1 polymer ?
#
loop_
_entity_poly.entity_id
_entity_poly.type
_entity_poly.pdbx_seq_one_letter_code
_entity_poly.pdbx_strand_id
1 'polypeptide(L)'
;MSYLLLMQYYCFPSLLIHGIGGAQVEGSERLRVIQEYVPGKQVTLAHIIRNPKGDLCQKVGIDRAGAIGIMTITPGEGAIIAADIASKSSAVNVEFVDRFTGCVILTGEVASVENALSTAVNSLKDALGFFPAEVTFT
;
A
#
# COMPACT_ATOMS: atom_id res chain seq x y z
N MET A 1 -16.44 19.37 18.09
CA MET A 1 -15.20 18.68 17.70
C MET A 1 -15.47 17.21 17.34
N SER A 2 -16.23 16.92 16.28
CA SER A 2 -16.50 15.52 15.88
C SER A 2 -16.56 15.29 14.35
N TYR A 3 -16.63 16.35 13.54
CA TYR A 3 -16.74 16.20 12.08
C TYR A 3 -15.41 16.05 11.34
N LEU A 4 -14.28 16.44 11.93
CA LEU A 4 -12.96 16.30 11.27
C LEU A 4 -12.44 14.86 11.23
N LEU A 5 -12.88 13.98 12.15
CA LEU A 5 -12.38 12.60 12.19
C LEU A 5 -13.03 11.68 11.14
N LEU A 6 -14.22 12.02 10.63
CA LEU A 6 -14.91 11.16 9.67
C LEU A 6 -14.36 11.26 8.24
N MET A 7 -13.58 12.31 7.93
CA MET A 7 -12.99 12.53 6.60
C MET A 7 -11.67 11.77 6.37
N GLN A 8 -11.10 11.13 7.40
CA GLN A 8 -9.88 10.32 7.24
C GLN A 8 -10.15 8.87 6.79
N TYR A 9 -11.40 8.39 6.85
CA TYR A 9 -11.75 7.02 6.50
C TYR A 9 -12.33 6.86 5.08
N TYR A 10 -12.57 7.94 4.35
CA TYR A 10 -13.10 7.90 2.98
C TYR A 10 -12.30 8.83 2.07
N CYS A 11 -11.29 8.27 1.39
CA CYS A 11 -10.79 8.87 0.16
C CYS A 11 -11.77 8.52 -0.98
N PHE A 12 -12.92 9.20 -1.02
CA PHE A 12 -13.83 9.23 -2.17
C PHE A 12 -14.10 10.70 -2.51
N PRO A 13 -13.74 11.21 -3.71
CA PRO A 13 -14.13 12.53 -4.12
C PRO A 13 -15.58 12.47 -4.62
N SER A 14 -16.52 12.39 -3.69
CA SER A 14 -17.93 12.66 -3.96
C SER A 14 -18.31 13.92 -3.19
N LEU A 15 -17.88 15.05 -3.73
CA LEU A 15 -18.42 16.34 -3.35
C LEU A 15 -19.90 16.35 -3.78
N LEU A 16 -20.80 16.02 -2.85
CA LEU A 16 -22.23 16.25 -2.98
C LEU A 16 -22.44 17.76 -2.84
N ILE A 17 -22.18 18.50 -3.92
CA ILE A 17 -22.66 19.87 -4.06
C ILE A 17 -24.17 19.75 -4.32
N HIS A 18 -24.95 19.83 -3.25
CA HIS A 18 -26.39 20.01 -3.37
C HIS A 18 -26.63 21.33 -4.10
N GLY A 19 -27.37 21.26 -5.20
CA GLY A 19 -27.62 22.36 -6.11
C GLY A 19 -28.17 23.60 -5.41
N ILE A 20 -27.36 24.65 -5.42
CA ILE A 20 -27.83 26.03 -5.43
C ILE A 20 -27.47 26.58 -6.80
N GLY A 21 -28.48 27.15 -7.45
CA GLY A 21 -28.51 27.50 -8.86
C GLY A 21 -27.43 28.48 -9.29
N GLY A 22 -27.29 28.55 -10.61
CA GLY A 22 -26.25 29.27 -11.32
C GLY A 22 -26.04 30.70 -10.84
N ALA A 23 -24.79 31.01 -10.54
CA ALA A 23 -24.21 32.31 -10.74
C ALA A 23 -22.92 32.07 -11.54
N GLN A 24 -22.92 32.47 -12.81
CA GLN A 24 -21.68 32.61 -13.57
C GLN A 24 -20.88 33.73 -12.90
N VAL A 25 -19.77 33.37 -12.24
CA VAL A 25 -18.80 34.35 -11.75
C VAL A 25 -17.90 34.69 -12.93
N GLU A 26 -18.18 35.82 -13.59
CA GLU A 26 -17.27 36.45 -14.55
C GLU A 26 -16.03 36.99 -13.81
N GLY A 27 -14.85 36.57 -14.27
CA GLY A 27 -13.55 36.84 -13.66
C GLY A 27 -12.89 35.54 -13.24
N SER A 28 -12.03 34.96 -14.10
CA SER A 28 -11.36 33.69 -13.83
C SER A 28 -10.21 33.84 -12.82
N GLU A 29 -10.51 34.31 -11.61
CA GLU A 29 -9.56 34.20 -10.50
C GLU A 29 -9.57 32.77 -10.00
N ARG A 30 -8.44 32.06 -10.19
CA ARG A 30 -8.25 30.70 -9.71
C ARG A 30 -8.45 30.69 -8.19
N LEU A 31 -9.54 30.10 -7.72
CA LEU A 31 -9.81 29.84 -6.30
C LEU A 31 -8.59 29.14 -5.69
N ARG A 32 -7.92 29.79 -4.74
CA ARG A 32 -6.82 29.21 -3.97
C ARG A 32 -7.40 28.56 -2.72
N VAL A 33 -7.36 27.23 -2.68
CA VAL A 33 -7.73 26.45 -1.49
C VAL A 33 -6.45 25.90 -0.87
N ILE A 34 -6.29 26.07 0.44
CA ILE A 34 -5.24 25.39 1.20
C ILE A 34 -5.78 24.00 1.56
N GLN A 35 -5.10 22.97 1.08
CA GLN A 35 -5.41 21.59 1.38
C GLN A 35 -4.22 20.96 2.08
N GLU A 36 -4.43 20.53 3.31
CA GLU A 36 -3.45 19.73 4.04
C GLU A 36 -3.58 18.27 3.62
N TYR A 37 -2.46 17.69 3.19
CA TYR A 37 -2.38 16.27 2.84
C TYR A 37 -1.78 15.50 4.00
N VAL A 38 -2.49 14.47 4.45
CA VAL A 38 -2.02 13.51 5.45
C VAL A 38 -2.16 12.12 4.86
N PRO A 39 -1.09 11.30 4.83
CA PRO A 39 -1.20 9.95 4.30
C PRO A 39 -2.10 9.08 5.19
N GLY A 40 -3.01 8.34 4.57
CA GLY A 40 -3.77 7.29 5.25
C GLY A 40 -2.88 6.11 5.66
N LYS A 41 -3.37 5.24 6.55
CA LYS A 41 -2.73 3.97 6.91
C LYS A 41 -3.37 2.84 6.13
N GLN A 42 -2.73 2.38 5.06
CA GLN A 42 -3.28 1.39 4.15
C GLN A 42 -2.18 0.50 3.57
N VAL A 43 -2.45 -0.80 3.49
CA VAL A 43 -1.77 -1.70 2.56
C VAL A 43 -2.61 -1.70 1.29
N THR A 44 -2.07 -1.17 0.19
CA THR A 44 -2.79 -1.02 -1.08
C THR A 44 -2.66 -2.26 -1.96
N LEU A 45 -1.53 -2.98 -1.85
CA LEU A 45 -1.25 -4.20 -2.59
C LEU A 45 -0.55 -5.20 -1.67
N ALA A 46 -0.96 -6.47 -1.75
CA ALA A 46 -0.22 -7.62 -1.26
C ALA A 46 -0.38 -8.74 -2.30
N HIS A 47 0.64 -8.95 -3.14
CA HIS A 47 0.55 -9.84 -4.29
C HIS A 47 1.72 -10.82 -4.36
N ILE A 48 1.44 -12.05 -4.79
CA ILE A 48 2.42 -13.11 -4.97
C ILE A 48 2.49 -13.49 -6.46
N ILE A 49 3.69 -13.46 -7.04
CA ILE A 49 3.95 -14.03 -8.37
C ILE A 49 4.59 -15.39 -8.16
N ARG A 50 3.85 -16.47 -8.46
CA ARG A 50 4.32 -17.84 -8.31
C ARG A 50 5.13 -18.25 -9.54
N ASN A 51 6.29 -18.87 -9.33
CA ASN A 51 7.20 -19.31 -10.39
C ASN A 51 7.44 -18.22 -11.47
N PRO A 52 7.95 -17.05 -11.07
CA PRO A 52 8.19 -15.94 -11.99
C PRO A 52 9.11 -16.38 -13.14
N LYS A 53 8.83 -15.86 -14.34
CA LYS A 53 9.73 -16.08 -15.48
C LYS A 53 11.09 -15.45 -15.19
N GLY A 54 12.17 -16.12 -15.62
CA GLY A 54 13.53 -15.67 -15.35
C GLY A 54 13.85 -14.29 -15.93
N ASP A 55 13.21 -13.87 -17.03
CA ASP A 55 13.36 -12.53 -17.60
C ASP A 55 12.75 -11.44 -16.71
N LEU A 56 11.64 -11.75 -16.03
CA LEU A 56 11.04 -10.87 -15.03
C LEU A 56 11.96 -10.73 -13.81
N CYS A 57 12.48 -11.85 -13.29
CA CYS A 57 13.44 -11.84 -12.17
C CYS A 57 14.64 -10.91 -12.47
N GLN A 58 15.25 -11.05 -13.65
CA GLN A 58 16.37 -10.20 -14.06
C GLN A 58 15.99 -8.70 -14.13
N LYS A 59 14.80 -8.38 -14.66
CA LYS A 59 14.33 -6.99 -14.78
C LYS A 59 14.08 -6.32 -13.44
N VAL A 60 13.65 -7.08 -12.44
CA VAL A 60 13.40 -6.56 -11.09
C VAL A 60 14.62 -6.71 -10.16
N GLY A 61 15.75 -7.18 -10.70
CA GLY A 61 17.02 -7.25 -9.98
C GLY A 61 17.11 -8.37 -8.94
N ILE A 62 16.35 -9.45 -9.11
CA ILE A 62 16.35 -10.61 -8.21
C ILE A 62 16.88 -11.86 -8.91
N ASP A 63 17.48 -12.76 -8.13
CA ASP A 63 17.84 -14.09 -8.60
C ASP A 63 16.60 -14.96 -8.85
N ARG A 64 16.79 -16.15 -9.44
CA ARG A 64 15.69 -17.10 -9.63
C ARG A 64 15.07 -17.45 -8.27
N ALA A 65 13.79 -17.13 -8.11
CA ALA A 65 13.02 -17.38 -6.90
C ALA A 65 11.83 -18.30 -7.19
N GLY A 66 11.40 -19.08 -6.20
CA GLY A 66 10.17 -19.86 -6.28
C GLY A 66 8.92 -18.98 -6.37
N ALA A 67 8.92 -17.85 -5.65
CA ALA A 67 7.91 -16.81 -5.71
C ALA A 67 8.49 -15.42 -5.41
N ILE A 68 7.78 -14.39 -5.88
CA ILE A 68 8.01 -12.97 -5.54
C ILE A 68 6.79 -12.47 -4.77
N GLY A 69 7.00 -11.93 -3.57
CA GLY A 69 6.00 -11.18 -2.83
C GLY A 69 6.19 -9.69 -3.06
N ILE A 70 5.10 -8.97 -3.34
CA ILE A 70 5.11 -7.52 -3.59
C ILE A 70 4.08 -6.87 -2.67
N MET A 71 4.51 -5.86 -1.91
CA MET A 71 3.62 -5.01 -1.12
C MET A 71 3.73 -3.54 -1.53
N THR A 72 2.63 -2.81 -1.39
CA THR A 72 2.59 -1.34 -1.48
C THR A 72 1.86 -0.80 -0.27
N ILE A 73 2.54 0.03 0.51
CA ILE A 73 2.09 0.47 1.84
C ILE A 73 2.11 2.00 1.90
N THR A 74 1.08 2.59 2.51
CA THR A 74 1.00 4.01 2.82
C THR A 74 0.71 4.16 4.32
N PRO A 75 1.44 5.02 5.06
CA PRO A 75 2.63 5.75 4.62
C PRO A 75 3.84 4.82 4.39
N GLY A 76 4.86 5.31 3.67
CA GLY A 76 5.98 4.49 3.19
C GLY A 76 6.83 3.88 4.30
N GLU A 77 6.86 4.47 5.49
CA GLU A 77 7.54 3.94 6.68
C GLU A 77 6.97 2.58 7.11
N GLY A 78 5.71 2.28 6.77
CA GLY A 78 5.11 0.96 6.99
C GLY A 78 5.84 -0.16 6.24
N ALA A 79 6.56 0.15 5.15
CA ALA A 79 7.38 -0.83 4.42
C ALA A 79 8.51 -1.42 5.28
N ILE A 80 9.14 -0.61 6.12
CA ILE A 80 10.21 -1.04 7.02
C ILE A 80 9.65 -2.04 8.04
N ILE A 81 8.49 -1.73 8.60
CA ILE A 81 7.80 -2.56 9.59
C ILE A 81 7.34 -3.88 8.96
N ALA A 82 6.73 -3.81 7.77
CA ALA A 82 6.29 -5.00 7.03
C ALA A 82 7.44 -5.94 6.71
N ALA A 83 8.58 -5.41 6.26
CA ALA A 83 9.76 -6.21 5.94
C ALA A 83 10.34 -6.92 7.18
N ASP A 84 10.42 -6.23 8.32
CA ASP A 84 10.86 -6.82 9.58
C ASP A 84 9.95 -7.98 10.01
N ILE A 85 8.63 -7.76 10.01
CA ILE A 85 7.63 -8.79 10.34
C ILE A 85 7.72 -9.98 9.38
N ALA A 86 7.77 -9.71 8.07
CA ALA A 86 7.86 -10.73 7.04
C ALA A 86 9.09 -11.63 7.23
N SER A 87 10.27 -11.03 7.41
CA SER A 87 11.54 -11.76 7.61
C SER A 87 11.55 -12.66 8.84
N LYS A 88 10.75 -12.36 9.87
CA LYS A 88 10.65 -13.14 11.11
C LYS A 88 9.55 -14.20 11.07
N SER A 89 8.63 -14.11 10.10
CA SER A 89 7.44 -14.97 10.01
C SER A 89 7.65 -16.26 9.20
N SER A 90 8.59 -16.26 8.25
CA SER A 90 8.91 -17.43 7.42
C SER A 90 10.29 -17.29 6.79
N ALA A 91 10.77 -18.37 6.16
CA ALA A 91 12.03 -18.37 5.42
C ALA A 91 11.86 -17.64 4.07
N VAL A 92 11.94 -16.31 4.10
CA VAL A 92 11.94 -15.40 2.94
C VAL A 92 13.16 -14.49 2.96
N ASN A 93 13.62 -14.07 1.79
CA ASN A 93 14.60 -13.00 1.66
C ASN A 93 13.88 -11.68 1.41
N VAL A 94 14.38 -10.61 2.03
CA VAL A 94 13.94 -9.24 1.75
C VAL A 94 14.86 -8.66 0.69
N GLU A 95 14.39 -8.60 -0.55
CA GLU A 95 15.19 -8.12 -1.70
C GLU A 95 15.21 -6.58 -1.76
N PHE A 96 14.08 -5.96 -1.38
CA PHE A 96 13.94 -4.51 -1.50
C PHE A 96 12.96 -3.96 -0.46
N VAL A 97 13.34 -2.83 0.14
CA VAL A 97 12.49 -2.02 1.02
C VAL A 97 12.66 -0.56 0.66
N ASP A 98 11.61 0.05 0.14
CA ASP A 98 11.61 1.46 -0.22
C ASP A 98 10.64 2.24 0.68
N ARG A 99 11.23 2.97 1.63
CA ARG A 99 10.51 3.82 2.57
C ARG A 99 9.91 5.09 1.94
N PHE A 100 10.28 5.43 0.71
CA PHE A 100 9.76 6.60 0.02
C PHE A 100 8.49 6.27 -0.77
N THR A 101 8.46 5.11 -1.43
CA THR A 101 7.30 4.65 -2.20
C THR A 101 6.40 3.69 -1.42
N GLY A 102 6.90 3.12 -0.33
CA GLY A 102 6.21 2.08 0.45
C GLY A 102 6.25 0.69 -0.19
N CYS A 103 7.17 0.47 -1.15
CA CYS A 103 7.33 -0.81 -1.83
C CYS A 103 8.17 -1.79 -1.00
N VAL A 104 7.72 -3.05 -0.92
CA VAL A 104 8.50 -4.16 -0.37
C VAL A 104 8.50 -5.30 -1.39
N ILE A 105 9.67 -5.87 -1.66
CA ILE A 105 9.83 -7.08 -2.48
C ILE A 105 10.47 -8.17 -1.64
N LEU A 106 9.82 -9.34 -1.61
CA LEU A 106 10.28 -10.54 -0.93
C LEU A 106 10.45 -11.68 -1.93
N THR A 107 11.36 -12.61 -1.64
CA THR A 107 11.52 -13.85 -2.41
C THR A 107 11.57 -15.06 -1.49
N GLY A 108 11.21 -16.23 -2.03
CA GLY A 108 11.28 -17.49 -1.30
C GLY A 108 10.46 -18.58 -1.96
N GLU A 109 10.21 -19.66 -1.22
CA GLU A 109 9.21 -20.67 -1.59
C GLU A 109 7.80 -20.07 -1.55
N VAL A 110 6.91 -20.55 -2.42
CA VAL A 110 5.53 -20.03 -2.56
C VAL A 110 4.83 -19.95 -1.19
N ALA A 111 4.88 -21.03 -0.42
CA ALA A 111 4.23 -21.09 0.90
C ALA A 111 4.87 -20.13 1.93
N SER A 112 6.20 -19.95 1.88
CA SER A 112 6.89 -19.01 2.76
C SER A 112 6.51 -17.57 2.44
N VAL A 113 6.47 -17.21 1.16
CA VAL A 113 6.08 -15.86 0.70
C VAL A 113 4.62 -15.58 1.06
N GLU A 114 3.72 -16.55 0.87
CA GLU A 114 2.31 -16.41 1.24
C GLU A 114 2.10 -16.19 2.73
N ASN A 115 2.80 -16.96 3.57
CA ASN A 115 2.78 -16.77 5.02
C ASN A 115 3.36 -15.40 5.41
N ALA A 116 4.45 -14.97 4.78
CA ALA A 116 5.09 -13.70 5.07
C ALA A 116 4.18 -12.50 4.76
N LEU A 117 3.58 -12.47 3.57
CA LEU A 117 2.66 -11.41 3.17
C LEU A 117 1.44 -11.37 4.08
N SER A 118 0.81 -12.52 4.32
CA SER A 118 -0.39 -12.61 5.16
C SER A 118 -0.10 -12.15 6.59
N THR A 119 1.03 -12.56 7.16
CA THR A 119 1.45 -12.15 8.51
C THR A 119 1.74 -10.66 8.58
N ALA A 120 2.45 -10.10 7.59
CA ALA A 120 2.74 -8.68 7.53
C ALA A 120 1.47 -7.83 7.41
N VAL A 121 0.55 -8.17 6.50
CA VAL A 121 -0.74 -7.48 6.33
C VAL A 121 -1.56 -7.51 7.61
N ASN A 122 -1.73 -8.69 8.21
CA ASN A 122 -2.52 -8.84 9.43
C ASN A 122 -1.89 -8.10 10.60
N SER A 123 -0.57 -8.14 10.75
CA SER A 123 0.12 -7.42 11.82
C SER A 123 0.01 -5.90 11.67
N LEU A 124 0.16 -5.36 10.46
CA LEU A 124 -0.05 -3.93 10.22
C LEU A 124 -1.49 -3.51 10.52
N LYS A 125 -2.48 -4.35 10.18
CA LYS A 125 -3.88 -4.13 10.50
C LYS A 125 -4.13 -4.16 12.01
N ASP A 126 -3.75 -5.25 12.66
CA ASP A 126 -4.17 -5.54 14.04
C ASP A 126 -3.36 -4.73 15.06
N ALA A 127 -2.05 -4.54 14.83
CA ALA A 127 -1.19 -3.79 15.75
C ALA A 127 -1.19 -2.28 15.47
N LEU A 128 -1.24 -1.87 14.19
CA LEU A 128 -1.05 -0.47 13.79
C LEU A 128 -2.29 0.17 13.17
N GLY A 129 -3.38 -0.58 12.96
CA GLY A 129 -4.63 -0.05 12.42
C GLY A 129 -4.55 0.36 10.95
N PHE A 130 -3.78 -0.36 10.14
CA PHE A 130 -3.79 -0.19 8.68
C PHE A 130 -5.05 -0.80 8.07
N PHE A 131 -5.61 -0.17 7.04
CA PHE A 131 -6.59 -0.81 6.18
C PHE A 131 -5.90 -1.89 5.33
N PRO A 132 -6.28 -3.17 5.44
CA PRO A 132 -5.57 -4.27 4.78
C PRO A 132 -5.98 -4.42 3.31
N ALA A 133 -5.06 -4.90 2.47
CA ALA A 133 -5.39 -5.50 1.17
C ALA A 133 -5.58 -7.01 1.31
N GLU A 134 -6.38 -7.60 0.43
CA GLU A 134 -6.39 -9.05 0.27
C GLU A 134 -5.07 -9.54 -0.33
N VAL A 135 -4.58 -10.68 0.15
CA VAL A 135 -3.42 -11.33 -0.45
C VAL A 135 -3.86 -12.03 -1.74
N THR A 136 -3.29 -11.60 -2.86
CA THR A 136 -3.63 -12.10 -4.20
C THR A 136 -2.44 -12.81 -4.83
N PHE A 137 -2.68 -13.61 -5.87
CA PHE A 137 -1.61 -14.40 -6.50
C PHE A 137 -1.80 -14.54 -8.02
N THR A 138 -0.68 -14.70 -8.73
CA THR A 138 -0.59 -15.12 -10.14
C THR A 138 0.34 -16.30 -10.32
#